data_AF-A0A136NBV0-F1
#
_entry.id   AF-A0A136NBV0-F1
#
_cell.length_a   1.000
_cell.length_b   1.000
_cell.length_c   1.000
_cell.angle_alpha   90.00
_cell.angle_beta   90.00
_cell.angle_gamma   90.00
#
_symmetry.space_group_name_H-M   'P 1'
#
loop_
_entity.id
_entity.type
_entity.pdbx_description
1 polymer ?
#
loop_
_entity_poly.entity_id
_entity_poly.type
_entity_poly.pdbx_seq_one_letter_code
_entity_poly.pdbx_strand_id
1 'polypeptide(L)'
;MKKKYLGQKPVDIEVYDANGNKDLLSNYIKNKPLIISPIYTKCYSLCGLISGGLQTAINQLGTLGNDFNMLSFSFDSTDTKADLADYQLRWKMDGIHWKAISASGNNINVLMKSIGFEYDFVPSTNEYDHPSILVVLSPSGKITRFVYGINPSKNDIELAVLEAASERSRPGIVKGFYLRCFGFDPIKNI
;
A
#
# COMPACT_ATOMS: atom_id res chain seq x y z
N MET A 1 -2.87 -4.54 17.23
CA MET A 1 -1.64 -5.33 17.00
C MET A 1 -0.51 -4.59 16.28
N LYS A 2 -0.75 -3.68 15.33
CA LYS A 2 0.34 -3.12 14.49
C LYS A 2 1.35 -2.18 15.18
N LYS A 3 1.07 -1.71 16.41
CA LYS A 3 1.95 -0.82 17.18
C LYS A 3 3.38 -1.38 17.35
N LYS A 4 3.53 -2.72 17.42
CA LYS A 4 4.85 -3.36 17.58
C LYS A 4 5.79 -3.11 16.40
N TYR A 5 5.27 -2.86 15.19
CA TYR A 5 6.07 -2.65 13.98
C TYR A 5 6.53 -1.19 13.82
N LEU A 6 5.94 -0.24 14.56
CA LEU A 6 6.34 1.16 14.48
C LEU A 6 7.80 1.36 14.93
N GLY A 7 8.53 2.18 14.19
CA GLY A 7 9.96 2.43 14.39
C GLY A 7 10.88 1.34 13.86
N GLN A 8 10.35 0.20 13.41
CA GLN A 8 11.13 -0.87 12.79
C GLN A 8 11.32 -0.62 11.29
N LYS A 9 12.39 -1.16 10.71
CA LYS A 9 12.57 -1.21 9.26
C LYS A 9 11.95 -2.51 8.73
N PRO A 10 11.12 -2.46 7.68
CA PRO A 10 10.71 -3.66 6.96
C PRO A 10 11.94 -4.43 6.46
N VAL A 11 11.77 -5.73 6.22
CA VAL A 11 12.82 -6.50 5.56
C VAL A 11 12.99 -5.98 4.14
N ASP A 12 14.24 -5.72 3.74
CA ASP A 12 14.55 -5.30 2.39
C ASP A 12 14.53 -6.53 1.46
N ILE A 13 13.68 -6.47 0.44
CA ILE A 13 13.42 -7.59 -0.48
C ILE A 13 13.68 -7.15 -1.92
N GLU A 14 14.07 -8.10 -2.77
CA GLU A 14 14.03 -7.89 -4.22
C GLU A 14 12.56 -7.83 -4.67
N VAL A 15 12.26 -6.79 -5.44
CA VAL A 15 10.97 -6.54 -6.08
C VAL A 15 11.16 -6.35 -7.59
N TYR A 16 10.07 -6.42 -8.35
CA TYR A 16 10.07 -6.08 -9.76
C TYR A 16 8.90 -5.16 -10.13
N ASP A 17 9.13 -4.27 -11.08
CA ASP A 17 8.11 -3.36 -11.62
C ASP A 17 7.37 -3.92 -12.85
N ALA A 18 6.42 -3.16 -13.37
CA ALA A 18 5.65 -3.49 -14.57
C ALA A 18 6.49 -3.66 -15.86
N ASN A 19 7.72 -3.14 -15.91
CA ASN A 19 8.65 -3.39 -17.01
C ASN A 19 9.53 -4.63 -16.75
N GLY A 20 9.48 -5.18 -15.54
CA GLY A 20 10.31 -6.27 -15.09
C GLY A 20 11.69 -5.86 -14.61
N ASN A 21 11.91 -4.56 -14.37
CA ASN A 21 13.13 -4.10 -13.72
C ASN A 21 13.13 -4.61 -12.29
N LYS A 22 14.22 -5.23 -11.88
CA LYS A 22 14.42 -5.72 -10.52
C LYS A 22 15.19 -4.69 -9.70
N ASP A 23 14.78 -4.50 -8.47
CA ASP A 23 15.48 -3.61 -7.52
C ASP A 23 15.20 -4.05 -6.07
N LEU A 24 15.89 -3.44 -5.11
CA LEU A 24 15.56 -3.56 -3.69
C LEU A 24 14.45 -2.58 -3.32
N LEU A 25 13.52 -3.00 -2.45
CA LEU A 25 12.43 -2.15 -1.95
C LEU A 25 12.96 -0.83 -1.36
N SER A 26 14.07 -0.89 -0.62
CA SER A 26 14.69 0.28 0.01
C SER A 26 15.11 1.37 -0.97
N ASN A 27 15.44 1.02 -2.22
CA ASN A 27 15.89 1.96 -3.25
C ASN A 27 14.78 2.91 -3.71
N TYR A 28 13.51 2.60 -3.44
CA TYR A 28 12.36 3.47 -3.76
C TYR A 28 12.12 4.58 -2.73
N ILE A 29 12.77 4.53 -1.57
CA ILE A 29 12.64 5.57 -0.53
C ILE A 29 13.23 6.90 -1.04
N LYS A 30 14.42 6.85 -1.67
CA LYS A 30 15.08 8.01 -2.30
C LYS A 30 15.16 9.26 -1.40
N ASN A 31 15.54 9.08 -0.13
CA ASN A 31 15.64 10.13 0.90
C ASN A 31 14.33 10.89 1.17
N LYS A 32 13.18 10.30 0.85
CA LYS A 32 11.86 10.84 1.13
C LYS A 32 11.00 9.78 1.82
N PRO A 33 9.94 10.17 2.53
CA PRO A 33 8.92 9.22 2.93
C PRO A 33 8.46 8.33 1.78
N LEU A 34 8.20 7.06 2.08
CA LEU A 34 7.69 6.08 1.13
C LEU A 34 6.38 5.51 1.66
N ILE A 35 5.33 5.63 0.86
CA ILE A 35 4.03 5.01 1.15
C ILE A 35 3.96 3.68 0.42
N ILE A 36 3.76 2.59 1.15
CA ILE A 36 3.47 1.27 0.59
C ILE A 36 1.97 1.02 0.74
N SER A 37 1.30 0.77 -0.37
CA SER A 37 -0.09 0.35 -0.47
C SER A 37 -0.13 -1.11 -0.92
N PRO A 38 -0.33 -2.08 -0.01
CA PRO A 38 -0.54 -3.47 -0.38
C PRO A 38 -1.84 -3.62 -1.17
N ILE A 39 -1.76 -4.21 -2.35
CA ILE A 39 -2.87 -4.36 -3.29
C ILE A 39 -2.92 -5.78 -3.85
N TYR A 40 -4.00 -6.07 -4.57
CA TYR A 40 -4.17 -7.26 -5.38
C TYR A 40 -4.82 -6.81 -6.70
N THR A 41 -4.11 -6.97 -7.82
CA THR A 41 -4.45 -6.25 -9.07
C THR A 41 -5.72 -6.75 -9.76
N LYS A 42 -6.08 -8.02 -9.53
CA LYS A 42 -7.25 -8.69 -10.12
C LYS A 42 -8.51 -8.55 -9.27
N CYS A 43 -8.50 -7.72 -8.23
CA CYS A 43 -9.71 -7.41 -7.45
C CYS A 43 -10.65 -6.49 -8.25
N TYR A 44 -11.74 -7.03 -8.78
CA TYR A 44 -12.72 -6.26 -9.56
C TYR A 44 -13.80 -5.57 -8.72
N SER A 45 -13.86 -5.86 -7.41
CA SER A 45 -14.90 -5.34 -6.50
C SER A 45 -14.40 -4.14 -5.66
N LEU A 46 -14.56 -4.17 -4.33
CA LEU A 46 -14.27 -3.09 -3.37
C LEU A 46 -12.88 -2.44 -3.50
N CYS A 47 -11.88 -3.17 -4.01
CA CYS A 47 -10.54 -2.61 -4.25
C CYS A 47 -10.51 -1.49 -5.30
N GLY A 48 -11.46 -1.47 -6.23
CA GLY A 48 -11.62 -0.36 -7.18
C GLY A 48 -11.98 0.95 -6.47
N LEU A 49 -12.87 0.89 -5.47
CA LEU A 49 -13.22 2.06 -4.67
C LEU A 49 -12.04 2.56 -3.85
N ILE A 50 -11.28 1.63 -3.26
CA ILE A 50 -10.09 1.96 -2.45
C ILE A 50 -9.03 2.65 -3.29
N SER A 51 -8.71 2.07 -4.44
CA SER A 51 -7.63 2.55 -5.31
C SER A 51 -8.01 3.85 -6.01
N GLY A 52 -9.28 4.04 -6.36
CA GLY A 52 -9.80 5.30 -6.89
C GLY A 52 -9.84 6.42 -5.86
N GLY A 53 -10.25 6.11 -4.62
CA GLY A 53 -10.19 7.06 -3.50
C GLY A 53 -8.75 7.49 -3.21
N LEU A 54 -7.83 6.53 -3.18
CA LEU A 54 -6.41 6.77 -3.01
C LEU A 54 -5.83 7.64 -4.14
N GLN A 55 -6.11 7.32 -5.41
CA GLN A 55 -5.71 8.14 -6.56
C GLN A 55 -6.20 9.59 -6.41
N THR A 56 -7.46 9.77 -6.03
CA THR A 56 -8.04 11.10 -5.82
C THR A 56 -7.31 11.86 -4.71
N ALA A 57 -7.05 11.21 -3.57
CA ALA A 57 -6.34 11.83 -2.45
C ALA A 57 -4.89 12.22 -2.82
N ILE A 58 -4.16 11.35 -3.52
CA ILE A 58 -2.79 11.63 -3.98
C ILE A 58 -2.76 12.81 -4.96
N ASN A 59 -3.70 12.87 -5.91
CA ASN A 59 -3.81 13.98 -6.84
C ASN A 59 -4.13 15.31 -6.13
N GLN A 60 -5.00 15.27 -5.12
CA GLN A 60 -5.35 16.46 -4.32
C GLN A 60 -4.22 16.94 -3.39
N LEU A 61 -3.32 16.06 -2.97
CA LEU A 61 -2.10 16.45 -2.26
C LEU A 61 -1.19 17.26 -3.18
N GLY A 62 -0.97 16.78 -4.42
CA GLY A 62 -0.13 17.47 -5.40
C GLY A 62 1.37 17.45 -5.08
N THR A 63 1.79 16.67 -4.08
CA THR A 63 3.18 16.63 -3.60
C THR A 63 3.89 15.29 -3.83
N LEU A 64 3.27 14.38 -4.59
CA LEU A 64 3.91 13.13 -5.03
C LEU A 64 5.23 13.44 -5.77
N GLY A 65 6.29 12.69 -5.46
CA GLY A 65 7.64 12.87 -6.00
C GLY A 65 8.40 14.03 -5.38
N ASN A 66 7.72 15.04 -4.83
CA ASN A 66 8.32 16.17 -4.11
C ASN A 66 8.50 15.85 -2.63
N ASP A 67 7.42 15.49 -1.93
CA ASP A 67 7.41 15.26 -0.48
C ASP A 67 7.46 13.78 -0.12
N PHE A 68 6.99 12.89 -1.00
CA PHE A 68 6.98 11.44 -0.77
C PHE A 68 6.95 10.66 -2.09
N ASN A 69 7.36 9.40 -2.04
CA ASN A 69 7.14 8.42 -3.11
C ASN A 69 6.11 7.38 -2.66
N MET A 70 5.59 6.62 -3.62
CA MET A 70 4.54 5.64 -3.36
C MET A 70 4.75 4.34 -4.17
N LEU A 71 4.41 3.22 -3.55
CA LEU A 71 4.40 1.91 -4.19
C LEU A 71 3.05 1.25 -3.94
N SER A 72 2.41 0.83 -5.03
CA SER A 72 1.33 -0.14 -4.99
C SER A 72 1.96 -1.53 -5.08
N PHE A 73 2.10 -2.21 -3.95
CA PHE A 73 2.77 -3.51 -3.86
C PHE A 73 1.74 -4.63 -3.99
N SER A 74 1.78 -5.41 -5.07
CA SER A 74 0.92 -6.58 -5.19
C SER A 74 1.39 -7.71 -4.27
N PHE A 75 0.50 -8.19 -3.42
CA PHE A 75 0.72 -9.39 -2.61
C PHE A 75 0.21 -10.67 -3.29
N ASP A 76 -0.32 -10.58 -4.52
CA ASP A 76 -0.67 -11.74 -5.33
C ASP A 76 0.57 -12.22 -6.11
N SER A 77 1.13 -13.35 -5.70
CA SER A 77 2.30 -13.95 -6.36
C SER A 77 2.02 -14.44 -7.78
N THR A 78 0.75 -14.47 -8.20
CA THR A 78 0.35 -14.84 -9.57
C THR A 78 0.24 -13.64 -10.51
N ASP A 79 0.46 -12.41 -10.02
CA ASP A 79 0.46 -11.22 -10.86
C ASP A 79 1.68 -11.21 -11.78
N THR A 80 1.41 -10.90 -13.05
CA THR A 80 2.41 -10.75 -14.09
C THR A 80 2.80 -9.28 -14.27
N LYS A 81 3.85 -9.03 -15.05
CA LYS A 81 4.23 -7.68 -15.47
C LYS A 81 3.09 -6.94 -16.17
N ALA A 82 2.29 -7.66 -16.96
CA ALA A 82 1.13 -7.11 -17.65
C ALA A 82 0.04 -6.69 -16.66
N ASP A 83 -0.24 -7.53 -15.64
CA ASP A 83 -1.22 -7.18 -14.60
C ASP A 83 -0.81 -5.92 -13.83
N LEU A 84 0.48 -5.78 -13.51
CA LEU A 84 1.02 -4.57 -12.89
C LEU A 84 0.89 -3.36 -13.82
N ALA A 85 1.23 -3.50 -15.11
CA ALA A 85 1.13 -2.43 -16.10
C ALA A 85 -0.32 -1.94 -16.26
N ASP A 86 -1.27 -2.87 -16.39
CA ASP A 86 -2.70 -2.58 -16.53
C ASP A 86 -3.24 -1.88 -15.28
N TYR A 87 -2.82 -2.31 -14.09
CA TYR A 87 -3.18 -1.65 -12.84
C TYR A 87 -2.63 -0.22 -12.77
N GLN A 88 -1.37 -0.04 -13.16
CA GLN A 88 -0.68 1.25 -13.18
C GLN A 88 -1.39 2.23 -14.14
N LEU A 89 -1.80 1.75 -15.31
CA LEU A 89 -2.58 2.51 -16.29
C LEU A 89 -3.98 2.86 -15.76
N ARG A 90 -4.70 1.88 -15.20
CA ARG A 90 -6.05 2.05 -14.64
C ARG A 90 -6.10 3.16 -13.59
N TRP A 91 -5.09 3.21 -12.72
CA TRP A 91 -5.00 4.20 -11.65
C TRP A 91 -4.10 5.39 -11.98
N LYS A 92 -3.71 5.56 -13.25
CA LYS A 92 -2.95 6.72 -13.75
C LYS A 92 -1.71 7.03 -12.91
N MET A 93 -1.01 5.99 -12.46
CA MET A 93 0.24 6.20 -11.74
C MET A 93 1.31 6.66 -12.74
N ASP A 94 2.23 7.53 -12.30
CA ASP A 94 3.23 8.13 -13.18
C ASP A 94 4.34 7.15 -13.62
N GLY A 95 4.44 5.98 -12.99
CA GLY A 95 5.47 4.99 -13.27
C GLY A 95 6.88 5.43 -12.87
N ILE A 96 7.02 6.52 -12.10
CA ILE A 96 8.28 7.11 -11.65
C ILE A 96 8.29 7.22 -10.12
N HIS A 97 7.39 8.03 -9.55
CA HIS A 97 7.24 8.27 -8.11
C HIS A 97 6.12 7.45 -7.50
N TRP A 98 5.14 7.03 -8.31
CA TRP A 98 4.13 6.04 -7.96
C TRP A 98 4.16 4.90 -8.99
N LYS A 99 4.47 3.70 -8.53
CA LYS A 99 4.52 2.49 -9.37
C LYS A 99 3.75 1.33 -8.76
N ALA A 100 3.28 0.44 -9.63
CA ALA A 100 2.88 -0.91 -9.27
C ALA A 100 4.11 -1.83 -9.31
N ILE A 101 4.33 -2.58 -8.24
CA ILE A 101 5.43 -3.54 -8.11
C ILE A 101 4.92 -4.83 -7.49
N SER A 102 5.68 -5.91 -7.63
CA SER A 102 5.45 -7.17 -6.94
C SER A 102 6.79 -7.85 -6.62
N ALA A 103 6.75 -9.04 -6.05
CA ALA A 103 7.93 -9.83 -5.74
C ALA A 103 7.66 -11.33 -5.91
N SER A 104 8.66 -12.17 -5.66
CA SER A 104 8.46 -13.62 -5.55
C SER A 104 7.55 -13.95 -4.36
N GLY A 105 6.84 -15.08 -4.39
CA GLY A 105 5.96 -15.47 -3.28
C GLY A 105 6.66 -15.51 -1.91
N ASN A 106 7.92 -15.95 -1.87
CA ASN A 106 8.72 -15.91 -0.63
C ASN A 106 8.98 -14.47 -0.16
N ASN A 107 9.37 -13.57 -1.06
CA ASN A 107 9.62 -12.17 -0.72
C ASN A 107 8.35 -11.44 -0.30
N ILE A 108 7.21 -11.72 -0.96
CA ILE A 108 5.88 -11.21 -0.55
C ILE A 108 5.60 -11.60 0.89
N ASN A 109 5.71 -12.90 1.21
CA ASN A 109 5.45 -13.41 2.57
C ASN A 109 6.33 -12.74 3.63
N VAL A 110 7.63 -12.60 3.33
CA VAL A 110 8.60 -11.94 4.23
C VAL A 110 8.24 -10.46 4.44
N LEU A 111 7.95 -9.71 3.37
CA LEU A 111 7.61 -8.30 3.48
C LEU A 111 6.30 -8.11 4.24
N MET A 112 5.21 -8.80 3.84
CA MET A 112 3.89 -8.66 4.47
C MET A 112 3.95 -8.96 5.97
N LYS A 113 4.69 -10.00 6.38
CA LYS A 113 4.93 -10.31 7.79
C LYS A 113 5.70 -9.21 8.53
N SER A 114 6.72 -8.62 7.88
CA SER A 114 7.55 -7.56 8.47
C SER A 114 6.80 -6.24 8.68
N ILE A 115 5.73 -5.99 7.91
CA ILE A 115 4.87 -4.81 8.05
C ILE A 115 3.57 -5.10 8.80
N GLY A 116 3.36 -6.33 9.27
CA GLY A 116 2.13 -6.74 9.96
C GLY A 116 0.89 -6.64 9.07
N PHE A 117 1.04 -6.97 7.79
CA PHE A 117 -0.05 -7.14 6.84
C PHE A 117 -0.41 -8.62 6.77
N GLU A 118 -1.66 -8.93 7.09
CA GLU A 118 -2.22 -10.28 7.07
C GLU A 118 -3.33 -10.30 6.02
N TYR A 119 -3.36 -11.35 5.22
CA TYR A 119 -4.33 -11.57 4.15
C TYR A 119 -4.55 -13.07 4.00
N ASP A 120 -5.74 -13.46 3.59
CA ASP A 120 -6.14 -14.86 3.43
C ASP A 120 -6.73 -15.08 2.05
N PHE A 121 -6.39 -16.18 1.39
CA PHE A 121 -7.07 -16.59 0.18
C PHE A 121 -8.40 -17.26 0.53
N VAL A 122 -9.47 -16.89 -0.17
CA VAL A 122 -10.83 -17.39 0.04
C VAL A 122 -11.21 -18.28 -1.15
N PRO A 123 -11.11 -19.62 -1.04
CA PRO A 123 -11.30 -20.52 -2.18
C PRO A 123 -12.71 -20.47 -2.78
N SER A 124 -13.73 -20.15 -1.97
CA SER A 124 -15.13 -20.10 -2.42
C SER A 124 -15.40 -18.98 -3.42
N THR A 125 -14.63 -17.88 -3.36
CA THR A 125 -14.77 -16.74 -4.27
C THR A 125 -13.56 -16.56 -5.18
N ASN A 126 -12.47 -17.31 -4.96
CA ASN A 126 -11.21 -17.14 -5.65
C ASN A 126 -10.63 -15.71 -5.49
N GLU A 127 -10.80 -15.13 -4.29
CA GLU A 127 -10.37 -13.79 -3.94
C GLU A 127 -9.50 -13.78 -2.67
N TYR A 128 -8.87 -12.65 -2.37
CA TYR A 128 -8.15 -12.45 -1.12
C TYR A 128 -8.93 -11.56 -0.15
N ASP A 129 -9.10 -12.03 1.09
CA ASP A 129 -9.56 -11.22 2.20
C ASP A 129 -8.38 -10.49 2.84
N HIS A 130 -8.33 -9.18 2.66
CA HIS A 130 -7.29 -8.32 3.20
C HIS A 130 -7.84 -6.99 3.74
N PRO A 131 -7.11 -6.32 4.65
CA PRO A 131 -7.46 -4.99 5.10
C PRO A 131 -7.03 -3.92 4.08
N SER A 132 -7.70 -2.76 4.09
CA SER A 132 -7.24 -1.55 3.41
C SER A 132 -6.34 -0.74 4.35
N ILE A 133 -5.02 -0.78 4.11
CA ILE A 133 -4.04 -0.01 4.88
C ILE A 133 -2.97 0.59 3.98
N LEU A 134 -2.46 1.76 4.36
CA LEU A 134 -1.19 2.29 3.87
C LEU A 134 -0.14 2.14 4.96
N VAL A 135 1.07 1.73 4.59
CA VAL A 135 2.24 1.68 5.45
C VAL A 135 3.16 2.82 5.06
N VAL A 136 3.44 3.73 5.98
CA VAL A 136 4.26 4.91 5.71
C VAL A 136 5.63 4.69 6.34
N LEU A 137 6.67 4.77 5.51
CA LEU A 137 8.06 4.69 5.91
C LEU A 137 8.69 6.09 5.91
N SER A 138 9.61 6.34 6.84
CA SER A 138 10.46 7.53 6.84
C SER A 138 11.60 7.45 5.81
N PRO A 139 12.32 8.55 5.55
CA PRO A 139 13.54 8.55 4.74
C PRO A 139 14.60 7.54 5.20
N SER A 140 14.67 7.22 6.49
CA SER A 140 15.57 6.17 7.02
C SER A 140 15.03 4.74 6.85
N GLY A 141 13.82 4.58 6.30
CA GLY A 141 13.15 3.30 6.03
C GLY A 141 12.39 2.71 7.20
N LYS A 142 12.13 3.49 8.26
CA LYS A 142 11.38 3.00 9.43
C LYS A 142 9.89 3.19 9.22
N ILE A 143 9.07 2.22 9.64
CA ILE A 143 7.61 2.36 9.66
C ILE A 143 7.23 3.43 10.68
N THR A 144 6.74 4.57 10.21
CA THR A 144 6.33 5.69 11.07
C THR A 144 4.84 5.71 11.31
N ARG A 145 4.03 5.22 10.36
CA ARG A 145 2.57 5.23 10.48
C ARG A 145 1.89 4.13 9.68
N PHE A 146 0.70 3.78 10.14
CA PHE A 146 -0.30 3.04 9.37
C PHE A 146 -1.52 3.95 9.17
N VAL A 147 -1.94 4.15 7.93
CA VAL A 147 -3.19 4.84 7.61
C VAL A 147 -4.23 3.78 7.25
N TYR A 148 -5.39 3.82 7.88
CA TYR A 148 -6.45 2.82 7.71
C TYR A 148 -7.62 3.38 6.92
N GLY A 149 -8.32 2.51 6.20
CA GLY A 149 -9.65 2.81 5.65
C GLY A 149 -9.72 2.69 4.14
N ILE A 150 -10.95 2.66 3.64
CA ILE A 150 -11.28 2.54 2.21
C ILE A 150 -11.18 3.86 1.46
N ASN A 151 -11.15 4.99 2.18
CA ASN A 151 -11.01 6.33 1.62
C ASN A 151 -10.14 7.16 2.56
N PRO A 152 -8.80 6.95 2.56
CA PRO A 152 -7.91 7.74 3.40
C PRO A 152 -8.01 9.21 2.99
N SER A 153 -8.31 10.08 3.95
CA SER A 153 -8.45 11.50 3.63
C SER A 153 -7.09 12.09 3.24
N LYS A 154 -7.10 13.11 2.37
CA LYS A 154 -5.91 13.93 2.06
C LYS A 154 -5.14 14.30 3.33
N ASN A 155 -5.85 14.79 4.34
CA ASN A 155 -5.26 15.28 5.59
C ASN A 155 -4.59 14.15 6.40
N ASP A 156 -5.13 12.94 6.38
CA ASP A 156 -4.52 11.80 7.09
C ASP A 156 -3.22 11.37 6.40
N ILE A 157 -3.19 11.37 5.06
CA ILE A 157 -1.97 11.07 4.29
C ILE A 157 -0.93 12.18 4.48
N GLU A 158 -1.33 13.45 4.36
CA GLU A 158 -0.48 14.62 4.56
C GLU A 158 0.20 14.58 5.94
N LEU A 159 -0.59 14.37 6.99
CA LEU A 159 -0.06 14.27 8.35
C LEU A 159 0.90 13.08 8.51
N ALA A 160 0.58 11.93 7.91
CA ALA A 160 1.46 10.77 7.95
C ALA A 160 2.81 11.03 7.25
N VAL A 161 2.79 11.72 6.11
CA VAL A 161 3.99 12.12 5.36
C VAL A 161 4.83 13.12 6.16
N LEU A 162 4.22 14.14 6.77
CA LEU A 162 4.92 15.14 7.59
C LEU A 162 5.62 14.50 8.81
N GLU A 163 4.95 13.58 9.49
CA GLU A 163 5.53 12.83 10.61
C GLU A 163 6.67 11.93 10.14
N ALA A 164 6.50 11.25 9.00
CA ALA A 164 7.52 10.39 8.40
C ALA A 164 8.77 11.17 7.99
N ALA A 165 8.60 12.34 7.36
CA ALA A 165 9.68 13.25 6.98
C ALA A 165 10.47 13.73 8.20
N SER A 166 9.80 13.85 9.36
CA SER A 166 10.41 14.22 10.64
C SER A 166 11.00 13.02 11.42
N GLU A 167 11.05 11.81 10.82
CA GLU A 167 11.47 10.56 11.48
C GLU A 167 10.66 10.21 12.74
N ARG A 168 9.43 10.72 12.86
CA ARG A 168 8.57 10.52 14.03
C ARG A 168 7.62 9.36 13.79
N SER A 169 7.71 8.34 14.63
CA SER A 169 6.75 7.23 14.62
C SER A 169 5.58 7.52 15.55
N ARG A 170 4.36 7.47 15.03
CA ARG A 170 3.13 7.61 15.82
C ARG A 170 2.13 6.52 15.48
N PRO A 171 1.32 6.07 16.44
CA PRO A 171 0.19 5.20 16.13
C PRO A 171 -0.69 5.81 15.04
N GLY A 172 -1.18 4.93 14.14
CA GLY A 172 -2.16 5.32 13.14
C GLY A 172 -3.42 5.90 13.77
N ILE A 173 -4.05 6.85 13.09
CA ILE A 173 -5.38 7.33 13.48
C ILE A 173 -6.37 6.23 13.07
N VAL A 174 -7.00 5.59 14.05
CA VAL A 174 -8.12 4.69 13.77
C VAL A 174 -9.37 5.55 13.77
N LYS A 175 -9.78 6.02 12.60
CA LYS A 175 -11.12 6.61 12.39
C LYS A 175 -11.91 5.68 11.49
N GLY A 176 -12.89 5.00 12.05
CA GLY A 176 -13.83 4.18 11.28
C GLY A 176 -13.40 2.74 11.02
N PHE A 177 -14.40 1.92 10.69
CA PHE A 177 -14.42 0.46 10.64
C PHE A 177 -13.15 -0.22 10.06
N TYR A 178 -12.67 -1.25 10.76
CA TYR A 178 -11.79 -2.29 10.21
C TYR A 178 -12.57 -3.15 9.20
N LEU A 179 -12.85 -2.61 8.02
CA LEU A 179 -13.46 -3.38 6.93
C LEU A 179 -12.38 -4.23 6.27
N ARG A 180 -12.41 -5.52 6.59
CA ARG A 180 -11.92 -6.58 5.73
C ARG A 180 -12.83 -6.67 4.51
N CYS A 181 -12.28 -6.99 3.34
CA CYS A 181 -13.01 -6.91 2.06
C CYS A 181 -14.34 -7.70 2.11
N PHE A 182 -14.35 -8.84 2.79
CA PHE A 182 -15.54 -9.70 2.94
C PHE A 182 -16.59 -9.19 3.95
N GLY A 183 -16.39 -8.02 4.56
CA GLY A 183 -17.30 -7.42 5.54
C GLY A 183 -18.21 -6.32 4.99
N PHE A 184 -18.07 -5.92 3.72
CA PHE A 184 -18.92 -4.91 3.11
C PHE A 184 -19.99 -5.57 2.22
N ASP A 185 -21.16 -5.81 2.79
CA ASP A 185 -22.38 -6.11 2.03
C ASP A 185 -23.15 -4.79 1.82
N PRO A 186 -23.10 -4.16 0.63
CA PRO A 186 -23.77 -2.89 0.38
C PRO A 186 -25.31 -2.99 0.46
N ILE A 187 -25.87 -4.20 0.55
CA ILE A 187 -27.31 -4.47 0.53
C ILE A 187 -27.89 -4.69 1.95
N LYS A 188 -27.05 -4.82 2.98
CA LYS A 188 -27.51 -5.10 4.36
C LYS A 188 -27.81 -3.89 5.25
N ASN A 189 -28.16 -2.76 4.65
CA ASN A 189 -28.73 -1.61 5.38
C ASN A 189 -30.11 -1.23 4.81
N ILE A 190 -31.09 -2.13 4.98
CA ILE A 190 -32.52 -1.81 5.01
C ILE A 190 -33.10 -2.42 6.27
#